data_AF-A0A1B6HCA0-F1
#
_entry.id   AF-A0A1B6HCA0-F1
#
_cell.length_a   1.000
_cell.length_b   1.000
_cell.length_c   1.000
_cell.angle_alpha   90.00
_cell.angle_beta   90.00
_cell.angle_gamma   90.00
#
_symmetry.space_group_name_H-M   'P 1'
#
loop_
_entity.id
_entity.type
_entity.pdbx_description
1 polymer ?
#
loop_
_entity_poly.entity_id
_entity_poly.type
_entity_poly.pdbx_seq_one_letter_code
_entity_poly.pdbx_strand_id
1 'polypeptide(L)'
;HVCPLHSEPPPPAATVDTHVRERLCSLRQLQEDLATWLSQVAVVCVQCEATIQQDDARVLAASRELKEALSSIEKQQQQYAELSPEQLQPDPSIPITFTKDNRVHIGPKIEMRVVTLGLDGA
;
A
#
# COMPACT_ATOMS: atom_id res chain seq x y z
N HIS A 1 -25.90 -28.29 -23.57
CA HIS A 1 -25.43 -26.91 -23.28
C HIS A 1 -25.45 -26.74 -21.77
N VAL A 2 -24.29 -26.83 -21.13
CA VAL A 2 -24.13 -26.67 -19.68
C VAL A 2 -23.93 -25.19 -19.36
N CYS A 3 -24.51 -24.75 -18.24
CA CYS A 3 -24.66 -23.39 -17.70
C CYS A 3 -23.48 -22.42 -17.88
N PRO A 4 -23.73 -21.09 -17.89
CA PRO A 4 -22.90 -20.17 -17.13
C PRO A 4 -23.46 -20.06 -15.71
N LEU A 5 -22.62 -20.40 -14.74
CA LEU A 5 -22.82 -20.10 -13.33
C LEU A 5 -23.18 -18.62 -13.17
N HIS A 6 -24.40 -18.32 -12.73
CA HIS A 6 -24.62 -17.11 -11.95
C HIS A 6 -23.92 -17.36 -10.61
N SER A 7 -22.64 -17.02 -10.55
CA SER A 7 -21.95 -16.88 -9.27
C SER A 7 -22.67 -15.78 -8.50
N GLU A 8 -23.48 -16.18 -7.53
CA GLU A 8 -24.13 -15.29 -6.58
C GLU A 8 -23.06 -14.35 -6.00
N PRO A 9 -23.26 -13.02 -6.04
CA PRO A 9 -22.27 -12.09 -5.55
C PRO A 9 -22.02 -12.39 -4.06
N PRO A 10 -20.74 -12.42 -3.62
CA PRO A 10 -20.42 -12.68 -2.23
C PRO A 10 -21.21 -11.74 -1.32
N PRO A 11 -21.66 -12.22 -0.14
CA PRO A 11 -22.47 -11.41 0.75
C PRO A 11 -21.72 -10.10 1.07
N PRO A 12 -22.45 -8.98 1.25
CA PRO A 12 -21.84 -7.65 1.41
C PRO A 12 -20.74 -7.62 2.50
N ALA A 13 -20.93 -8.36 3.60
CA ALA A 13 -19.92 -8.52 4.64
C ALA A 13 -18.61 -9.17 4.15
N ALA A 14 -18.68 -10.22 3.32
CA ALA A 14 -17.50 -10.90 2.78
C ALA A 14 -16.73 -10.02 1.78
N THR A 15 -17.43 -9.16 1.04
CA THR A 15 -16.79 -8.23 0.11
C THR A 15 -16.10 -7.07 0.83
N VAL A 16 -16.71 -6.52 1.90
CA VAL A 16 -16.01 -5.53 2.77
C VAL A 16 -14.77 -6.17 3.36
N ASP A 17 -14.90 -7.38 3.92
CA ASP A 17 -13.80 -8.07 4.56
C ASP A 17 -12.66 -8.35 3.55
N THR A 18 -12.99 -8.80 2.35
CA THR A 18 -12.00 -8.97 1.26
C THR A 18 -11.29 -7.66 0.93
N HIS A 19 -12.02 -6.55 0.80
CA HIS A 19 -11.43 -5.24 0.53
C HIS A 19 -10.49 -4.80 1.67
N VAL A 20 -10.92 -4.95 2.93
CA VAL A 20 -10.10 -4.61 4.10
C VAL A 20 -8.84 -5.48 4.15
N ARG A 21 -8.96 -6.78 3.88
CA ARG A 21 -7.82 -7.70 3.83
C ARG A 21 -6.83 -7.32 2.73
N GLU A 22 -7.31 -7.06 1.51
CA GLU A 22 -6.46 -6.64 0.40
C GLU A 22 -5.71 -5.35 0.73
N ARG A 23 -6.42 -4.35 1.27
CA ARG A 23 -5.82 -3.07 1.68
C ARG A 23 -4.79 -3.24 2.79
N LEU A 24 -5.10 -4.05 3.81
CA LEU A 24 -4.18 -4.34 4.90
C LEU A 24 -2.90 -5.05 4.39
N CYS A 25 -3.05 -6.00 3.47
CA CYS A 25 -1.92 -6.66 2.83
C CYS A 25 -1.05 -5.66 2.07
N SER A 26 -1.63 -4.77 1.26
CA SER A 26 -0.86 -3.73 0.55
C SER A 26 -0.11 -2.79 1.49
N LEU A 27 -0.73 -2.39 2.61
CA LEU A 27 -0.08 -1.52 3.59
C LEU A 27 1.08 -2.21 4.32
N ARG A 28 0.93 -3.49 4.66
CA ARG A 28 2.02 -4.28 5.24
C ARG A 28 3.19 -4.41 4.27
N GLN A 29 2.90 -4.69 3.00
CA GLN A 29 3.94 -4.75 1.97
C GLN A 29 4.69 -3.43 1.87
N LEU A 30 3.97 -2.31 1.78
CA LEU A 30 4.59 -0.98 1.74
C LEU A 30 5.44 -0.71 2.99
N GLN A 31 4.95 -1.09 4.18
CA GLN A 31 5.71 -0.95 5.43
C GLN A 31 7.02 -1.75 5.39
N GLU A 32 6.99 -2.99 4.91
CA GLU A 32 8.16 -3.86 4.77
C GLU A 32 9.18 -3.30 3.76
N ASP A 33 8.69 -2.78 2.64
CA ASP A 33 9.52 -2.14 1.61
C ASP A 33 10.21 -0.89 2.18
N LEU A 34 9.46 -0.02 2.87
CA LEU A 34 10.01 1.17 3.53
C LEU A 34 11.02 0.83 4.63
N ALA A 35 10.75 -0.20 5.43
CA ALA A 35 11.68 -0.67 6.46
C ALA A 35 12.98 -1.19 5.83
N THR A 36 12.88 -1.87 4.69
CA THR A 36 14.03 -2.37 3.93
C THR A 36 14.88 -1.22 3.39
N TRP A 37 14.26 -0.20 2.79
CA TRP A 37 14.98 0.99 2.31
C TRP A 37 15.65 1.75 3.46
N LEU A 38 14.93 1.94 4.57
CA LEU A 38 15.48 2.59 5.77
C LEU A 38 16.70 1.83 6.32
N SER A 39 16.62 0.50 6.37
CA SER A 39 17.74 -0.35 6.81
C SER A 39 18.95 -0.20 5.90
N GLN A 40 18.75 -0.10 4.58
CA GLN A 40 19.85 0.07 3.63
C GLN A 40 20.52 1.43 3.79
N VAL A 41 19.73 2.50 3.95
CA VAL A 41 20.27 3.83 4.25
C VAL A 41 21.09 3.82 5.54
N ALA A 42 20.58 3.17 6.61
CA ALA A 42 21.28 3.06 7.87
C ALA A 42 22.63 2.33 7.73
N VAL A 43 22.67 1.22 6.98
CA VAL A 43 23.92 0.48 6.71
C VAL A 43 24.94 1.37 6.01
N VAL A 44 24.53 2.13 5.00
CA VAL A 44 25.43 3.04 4.28
C VAL A 44 25.91 4.17 5.19
N CYS A 45 25.07 4.74 6.05
CA CYS A 45 25.49 5.73 7.03
C CYS A 45 26.58 5.19 7.96
N VAL A 46 26.39 3.99 8.51
CA VAL A 46 27.39 3.32 9.35
C VAL A 46 28.68 3.04 8.57
N GLN A 47 28.58 2.63 7.30
CA GLN A 47 29.74 2.42 6.44
C GLN A 47 30.52 3.72 6.21
N CYS A 48 29.83 4.84 5.94
CA CYS A 48 30.44 6.15 5.78
C CYS A 48 31.15 6.60 7.07
N GLU A 49 30.50 6.45 8.22
CA GLU A 49 31.07 6.76 9.54
C GLU A 49 32.31 5.91 9.84
N ALA A 50 32.28 4.62 9.53
CA ALA A 50 33.43 3.75 9.70
C ALA A 50 34.58 4.11 8.75
N THR A 51 34.25 4.51 7.51
CA THR A 51 35.24 4.86 6.48
C THR A 51 35.96 6.16 6.82
N ILE A 52 35.25 7.20 7.25
CA ILE A 52 35.86 8.50 7.59
C ILE A 52 36.81 8.43 8.81
N GLN A 53 36.68 7.39 9.64
CA GLN A 53 37.58 7.13 10.76
C GLN A 53 38.88 6.41 10.36
N GLN A 54 39.01 5.95 9.10
CA GLN A 54 40.23 5.30 8.61
C GLN A 54 41.27 6.33 8.16
N ASP A 55 42.49 5.86 7.87
CA ASP A 55 43.53 6.69 7.25
C ASP A 55 43.18 7.11 5.82
N ASP A 56 43.82 8.19 5.35
CA ASP A 56 43.55 8.80 4.05
C ASP A 56 43.66 7.81 2.88
N ALA A 57 44.62 6.87 2.91
CA ALA A 57 44.79 5.91 1.83
C ALA A 57 43.60 4.94 1.76
N ARG A 58 43.08 4.50 2.92
CA ARG A 58 41.89 3.65 3.00
C ARG A 58 40.60 4.39 2.66
N VAL A 59 40.47 5.66 3.05
CA VAL A 59 39.36 6.53 2.64
C VAL A 59 39.32 6.67 1.12
N LEU A 60 40.47 6.94 0.50
CA LEU A 60 40.58 7.05 -0.96
C LEU A 60 40.26 5.72 -1.66
N ALA A 61 40.72 4.59 -1.12
CA ALA A 61 40.42 3.26 -1.66
C ALA A 61 38.91 2.94 -1.63
N ALA A 62 38.20 3.39 -0.59
CA ALA A 62 36.75 3.18 -0.44
C ALA A 62 35.89 4.09 -1.35
N SER A 63 36.48 5.06 -2.06
CA SER A 63 35.74 6.04 -2.88
C SER A 63 34.79 5.39 -3.89
N ARG A 64 35.20 4.27 -4.50
CA ARG A 64 34.37 3.55 -5.46
C ARG A 64 33.13 2.94 -4.81
N GLU A 65 33.34 2.23 -3.70
CA GLU A 65 32.27 1.57 -2.94
C GLU A 65 31.26 2.59 -2.41
N LEU A 66 31.73 3.73 -1.90
CA LEU A 66 30.85 4.82 -1.43
C LEU A 66 30.02 5.42 -2.57
N LYS A 67 30.58 5.56 -3.78
CA LYS A 67 29.82 6.03 -4.95
C LYS A 67 28.76 5.02 -5.40
N GLU A 68 29.08 3.73 -5.36
CA GLU A 68 28.12 2.66 -5.68
C GLU A 68 26.97 2.62 -4.65
N ALA A 69 27.30 2.78 -3.36
CA ALA A 69 26.32 2.88 -2.28
C ALA A 69 25.42 4.13 -2.45
N LEU A 70 26.00 5.29 -2.74
CA LEU A 70 25.25 6.51 -3.01
C LEU A 70 24.30 6.35 -4.20
N SER A 71 24.78 5.79 -5.32
CA SER A 71 23.94 5.53 -6.50
C SER A 71 22.76 4.61 -6.17
N SER A 72 22.96 3.66 -5.26
CA SER A 72 21.88 2.76 -4.83
C SER A 72 20.82 3.50 -3.99
N ILE A 73 21.24 4.39 -3.09
CA ILE A 73 20.33 5.25 -2.33
C ILE A 73 19.57 6.22 -3.25
N GLU A 74 20.24 6.81 -4.25
CA GLU A 74 19.58 7.71 -5.21
C GLU A 74 18.48 7.00 -6.01
N LYS A 75 18.72 5.73 -6.41
CA LYS A 75 17.68 4.91 -7.04
C LYS A 75 16.50 4.66 -6.10
N GLN A 76 16.77 4.36 -4.83
CA GLN A 76 15.71 4.17 -3.83
C GLN A 76 14.91 5.44 -3.59
N GLN A 77 15.58 6.60 -3.57
CA GLN A 77 14.91 7.89 -3.47
C GLN A 77 13.95 8.12 -4.65
N GLN A 78 14.36 7.75 -5.87
CA GLN A 78 13.48 7.83 -7.04
C GLN A 78 12.27 6.89 -6.90
N GLN A 79 12.48 5.64 -6.49
CA GLN A 79 11.40 4.70 -6.25
C GLN A 79 10.42 5.17 -5.16
N TYR A 80 10.93 5.83 -4.11
CA TYR A 80 10.09 6.45 -3.09
C TYR A 80 9.30 7.63 -3.65
N ALA A 81 9.89 8.45 -4.52
CA ALA A 81 9.23 9.60 -5.14
C ALA A 81 8.13 9.20 -6.13
N GLU A 82 8.18 7.98 -6.69
CA GLU A 82 7.13 7.42 -7.55
C GLU A 82 5.90 6.93 -6.76
N LEU A 83 5.98 6.81 -5.43
CA LEU A 83 4.85 6.40 -4.61
C LEU A 83 3.73 7.44 -4.66
N SER A 84 2.52 6.99 -4.98
CA SER A 84 1.35 7.86 -5.03
C SER A 84 0.89 8.27 -3.63
N PRO A 85 0.31 9.48 -3.47
CA PRO A 85 -0.24 9.92 -2.18
C PRO A 85 -1.24 8.93 -1.59
N GLU A 86 -2.04 8.24 -2.41
CA GLU A 86 -3.00 7.23 -1.90
C GLU A 86 -2.34 5.96 -1.34
N GLN A 87 -1.06 5.70 -1.68
CA GLN A 87 -0.29 4.60 -1.11
C GLN A 87 0.30 4.99 0.25
N LEU A 88 0.79 6.23 0.37
CA LEU A 88 1.39 6.77 1.60
C LEU A 88 0.34 7.21 2.64
N GLN A 89 -0.79 7.73 2.16
CA GLN A 89 -1.91 8.20 2.95
C GLN A 89 -3.20 7.58 2.39
N PRO A 90 -3.46 6.31 2.71
CA PRO A 90 -4.70 5.66 2.28
C PRO A 90 -5.91 6.37 2.91
N ASP A 91 -6.88 6.75 2.08
CA ASP A 91 -8.18 7.20 2.57
C ASP A 91 -8.86 6.04 3.34
N PRO A 92 -9.25 6.24 4.62
CA PRO A 92 -9.96 5.23 5.39
C PRO A 92 -11.43 5.08 4.94
N SER A 93 -11.94 5.97 4.08
CA SER A 93 -13.33 5.93 3.67
C SER A 93 -13.62 4.76 2.73
N ILE A 94 -14.71 4.05 3.00
CA ILE A 94 -15.28 3.09 2.06
C ILE A 94 -16.31 3.87 1.25
N PRO A 95 -16.14 4.05 -0.07
CA PRO A 95 -17.02 4.91 -0.85
C PRO A 95 -18.44 4.34 -0.85
N ILE A 96 -19.43 5.15 -0.47
CA ILE A 96 -20.84 4.76 -0.46
C ILE A 96 -21.57 5.52 -1.57
N THR A 97 -22.16 4.79 -2.53
CA THR A 97 -22.93 5.40 -3.64
C THR A 97 -24.39 4.99 -3.56
N PHE A 98 -25.30 5.97 -3.52
CA PHE A 98 -26.74 5.73 -3.58
C PHE A 98 -27.22 5.81 -5.03
N THR A 99 -27.94 4.80 -5.51
CA THR A 99 -28.50 4.76 -6.86
C THR A 99 -29.98 5.14 -6.87
N LYS A 100 -30.47 5.55 -8.05
CA LYS A 100 -31.87 5.97 -8.28
C LYS A 100 -32.89 4.84 -8.07
N ASP A 101 -32.47 3.59 -8.08
CA ASP A 101 -33.29 2.40 -7.82
C ASP A 101 -33.21 1.91 -6.36
N ASN A 102 -32.92 2.82 -5.42
CA ASN A 102 -32.83 2.57 -3.98
C ASN A 102 -31.76 1.52 -3.59
N ARG A 103 -30.65 1.45 -4.33
CA ARG A 103 -29.50 0.62 -3.95
C ARG A 103 -28.38 1.47 -3.39
N VAL A 104 -27.60 0.85 -2.52
CA VAL A 104 -26.41 1.40 -1.89
C VAL A 104 -25.23 0.56 -2.34
N HIS A 105 -24.27 1.16 -3.03
CA HIS A 105 -22.99 0.53 -3.26
C HIS A 105 -22.03 0.87 -2.15
N ILE A 106 -21.28 -0.11 -1.63
CA ILE A 106 -20.27 0.09 -0.59
C ILE A 106 -18.91 -0.39 -1.14
N GLY A 107 -17.98 0.51 -1.40
CA GLY A 107 -16.74 0.14 -2.08
C GLY A 107 -16.95 -0.20 -3.58
N PRO A 108 -15.89 -0.63 -4.28
CA PRO A 108 -15.93 -0.85 -5.74
C PRO A 108 -16.74 -2.08 -6.19
N LYS A 109 -17.25 -2.93 -5.27
CA LYS A 109 -17.87 -4.23 -5.61
C LYS A 109 -19.10 -4.63 -4.79
N ILE A 110 -19.58 -3.82 -3.83
CA ILE A 110 -20.74 -4.20 -3.00
C ILE A 110 -21.97 -3.50 -3.52
N GLU A 111 -23.04 -4.25 -3.70
CA GLU A 111 -24.38 -3.74 -3.97
C GLU A 111 -25.30 -4.21 -2.83
N MET A 112 -25.90 -3.28 -2.11
CA MET A 112 -26.81 -3.53 -1.00
C MET A 112 -28.16 -2.88 -1.33
N ARG A 113 -29.26 -3.63 -1.21
CA ARG A 113 -30.61 -3.08 -1.43
C ARG A 113 -31.12 -2.46 -0.13
N VAL A 114 -31.52 -1.18 -0.17
CA VAL A 114 -32.16 -0.54 0.97
C VAL A 114 -33.63 -0.92 0.97
N VAL A 115 -34.06 -1.66 1.99
CA VAL A 115 -35.47 -1.91 2.25
C VAL A 115 -35.92 -0.91 3.31
N THR A 116 -36.69 0.10 2.92
CA THR A 116 -37.47 0.89 3.88
C THR A 116 -38.58 -0.02 4.42
N LEU A 117 -38.35 -0.62 5.58
CA LEU A 117 -39.43 -1.21 6.37
C LEU A 117 -40.29 -0.04 6.87
N GLY A 118 -41.36 0.27 6.14
CA GLY A 118 -42.41 1.12 6.67
C GLY A 118 -42.94 0.46 7.93
N LEU A 119 -42.84 1.15 9.07
CA LEU A 119 -43.67 0.85 10.22
C LEU A 119 -45.08 1.30 9.85
N ASP A 120 -45.79 0.47 9.07
CA ASP A 120 -47.16 0.75 8.73
C ASP A 120 -48.03 0.45 9.97
N GLY A 121 -48.46 1.52 10.64
CA GLY A 121 -49.48 1.50 11.69
C GLY A 121 -48.99 1.33 13.13
N ALA A 122 -48.59 2.43 13.76
CA ALA A 122 -48.94 2.69 15.16
C ALA A 122 -50.42 3.11 15.26
#